data_AF-A0A944ILZ9-F1
#
_entry.id   AF-A0A944ILZ9-F1
#
_cell.length_a   1.000
_cell.length_b   1.000
_cell.length_c   1.000
_cell.angle_alpha   90.00
_cell.angle_beta   90.00
_cell.angle_gamma   90.00
#
_symmetry.space_group_name_H-M   'P 1'
#
loop_
_entity.id
_entity.type
_entity.pdbx_description
1 polymer ?
#
loop_
_entity_poly.entity_id
_entity_poly.type
_entity_poly.pdbx_seq_one_letter_code
_entity_poly.pdbx_strand_id
1 'polypeptide(L)'
;MTHAMLKGSNVPLEATTVRAVLRWTPGQGIPDVDVSALLLGPDDRVRSDEDFVFYNQPRHPSGQVWRLGKKRGADGLTDAIQTDLSGVEARVGRILLVASADGVAFEQVRDLRVLLYDATADDAEPLAYFDVKPETGEETALICGELYRRGESWKFRALGEGYSNGLEGLATEFGISVDEDAEAEAQNDAQTAPGTTGTAPEASGATPESGPSNAPEPSSPTAPTQAAPVQTAPAQAAPAQSPPTQPPPVQPPPVHSTSARTAPAQPLPPEQPPGVPTQPAYGYPQQTPATQPAYGYPQPAGAGQTAYGYPQAPAAPATPAPATAAGAAAGYGYPPPAAVIPDPDFRLPPQGPQFLGR
;
A
#
# COMPACT_ATOMS: atom_id res chain seq x y z
N MET A 1 10.10 -19.37 1.57
CA MET A 1 11.09 -18.91 0.59
C MET A 1 10.57 -17.62 -0.03
N THR A 2 11.39 -16.58 0.03
CA THR A 2 11.11 -15.28 -0.59
C THR A 2 11.22 -15.37 -2.13
N HIS A 3 10.23 -14.86 -2.87
CA HIS A 3 10.28 -14.82 -4.34
C HIS A 3 10.91 -13.53 -4.86
N ALA A 4 12.05 -13.62 -5.54
CA ALA A 4 12.59 -12.51 -6.32
C ALA A 4 11.77 -12.35 -7.62
N MET A 5 11.29 -11.15 -7.91
CA MET A 5 10.41 -10.89 -9.05
C MET A 5 11.11 -10.09 -10.15
N LEU A 6 10.66 -10.32 -11.38
CA LEU A 6 11.01 -9.52 -12.55
C LEU A 6 9.82 -8.65 -12.93
N LYS A 7 10.05 -7.53 -13.62
CA LYS A 7 8.97 -6.71 -14.18
C LYS A 7 7.99 -7.58 -14.98
N GLY A 8 6.70 -7.46 -14.70
CA GLY A 8 5.61 -8.24 -15.27
C GLY A 8 5.35 -9.61 -14.61
N SER A 9 6.25 -10.12 -13.77
CA SER A 9 6.03 -11.40 -13.08
C SER A 9 4.96 -11.27 -12.00
N ASN A 10 4.35 -12.39 -11.62
CA ASN A 10 3.31 -12.42 -10.59
C ASN A 10 3.43 -13.65 -9.70
N VAL A 11 2.96 -13.53 -8.46
CA VAL A 11 2.96 -14.57 -7.43
C VAL A 11 1.56 -14.66 -6.79
N PRO A 12 1.01 -15.87 -6.55
CA PRO A 12 -0.22 -16.01 -5.78
C PRO A 12 -0.02 -15.59 -4.33
N LEU A 13 -1.07 -15.05 -3.70
CA LEU A 13 -1.08 -14.65 -2.31
C LEU A 13 -2.01 -15.56 -1.52
N GLU A 14 -1.43 -16.34 -0.62
CA GLU A 14 -2.16 -17.17 0.34
C GLU A 14 -2.49 -16.40 1.64
N ALA A 15 -1.80 -15.28 1.87
CA ALA A 15 -2.00 -14.42 3.03
C ALA A 15 -3.33 -13.66 2.91
N THR A 16 -4.09 -13.59 4.02
CA THR A 16 -5.34 -12.82 4.09
C THR A 16 -5.09 -11.33 4.27
N THR A 17 -4.02 -10.98 4.99
CA THR A 17 -3.56 -9.59 5.14
C THR A 17 -2.13 -9.47 4.68
N VAL A 18 -1.88 -8.51 3.80
CA VAL A 18 -0.58 -8.27 3.18
C VAL A 18 -0.07 -6.89 3.53
N ARG A 19 1.22 -6.77 3.77
CA ARG A 19 1.91 -5.50 3.97
C ARG A 19 2.94 -5.31 2.86
N ALA A 20 2.69 -4.36 1.98
CA ALA A 20 3.64 -3.91 0.98
C ALA A 20 4.49 -2.78 1.56
N VAL A 21 5.80 -3.03 1.66
CA VAL A 21 6.79 -2.07 2.16
C VAL A 21 7.62 -1.61 0.98
N LEU A 22 7.59 -0.31 0.70
CA LEU A 22 8.55 0.32 -0.18
C LEU A 22 9.78 0.72 0.64
N ARG A 23 10.98 0.44 0.12
CA ARG A 23 12.26 0.75 0.77
C ARG A 23 13.18 1.44 -0.22
N TRP A 24 13.92 2.44 0.24
CA TRP A 24 14.97 3.11 -0.51
C TRP A 24 16.11 3.58 0.40
N THR A 25 17.28 3.79 -0.20
CA THR A 25 18.47 4.27 0.52
C THR A 25 18.43 5.80 0.65
N PRO A 26 18.42 6.37 1.87
CA PRO A 26 18.46 7.81 2.06
C PRO A 26 19.86 8.37 1.77
N GLY A 27 19.94 9.65 1.42
CA GLY A 27 21.21 10.32 1.14
C GLY A 27 21.03 11.78 0.77
N GLN A 28 22.14 12.48 0.58
CA GLN A 28 22.11 13.85 0.10
C GLN A 28 21.58 13.88 -1.35
N GLY A 29 20.57 14.70 -1.60
CA GLY A 29 19.92 14.80 -2.92
C GLY A 29 18.98 13.64 -3.25
N ILE A 30 18.73 12.71 -2.33
CA ILE A 30 17.69 11.69 -2.51
C ILE A 30 16.35 12.31 -2.08
N PRO A 31 15.32 12.30 -2.94
CA PRO A 31 14.03 12.84 -2.56
C PRO A 31 13.34 12.00 -1.49
N ASP A 32 12.38 12.62 -0.82
CA ASP A 32 11.44 11.88 0.02
C ASP A 32 10.45 11.14 -0.90
N VAL A 33 10.18 9.88 -0.57
CA VAL A 33 9.31 9.01 -1.38
C VAL A 33 8.08 8.67 -0.56
N ASP A 34 6.91 8.97 -1.09
CA ASP A 34 5.62 8.61 -0.51
C ASP A 34 5.03 7.40 -1.21
N VAL A 35 4.48 6.47 -0.41
CA VAL A 35 3.67 5.37 -0.93
C VAL A 35 2.20 5.74 -0.84
N SER A 36 1.49 5.50 -1.94
CA SER A 36 0.04 5.61 -2.04
C SER A 36 -0.56 4.33 -2.63
N ALA A 37 -1.86 4.13 -2.46
CA ALA A 37 -2.60 3.04 -3.08
C ALA A 37 -3.87 3.52 -3.77
N LEU A 38 -4.13 3.02 -4.97
CA LEU A 38 -5.37 3.28 -5.72
C LEU A 38 -6.17 1.99 -5.82
N LEU A 39 -7.42 2.00 -5.34
CA LEU A 39 -8.34 0.88 -5.45
C LEU A 39 -9.14 1.04 -6.75
N LEU A 40 -9.01 0.07 -7.66
CA LEU A 40 -9.63 0.14 -8.98
C LEU A 40 -10.82 -0.81 -9.11
N GLY A 41 -11.89 -0.26 -9.71
CA GLY A 41 -13.08 -0.97 -10.11
C GLY A 41 -12.89 -1.86 -11.34
N PRO A 42 -13.99 -2.41 -11.88
CA PRO A 42 -13.96 -3.31 -13.04
C PRO A 42 -13.60 -2.62 -14.37
N ASP A 43 -13.64 -1.29 -14.40
CA ASP A 43 -13.27 -0.43 -15.52
C ASP A 43 -11.81 0.07 -15.42
N ASP A 44 -11.02 -0.50 -14.50
CA ASP A 44 -9.65 -0.09 -14.20
C ASP A 44 -9.53 1.40 -13.81
N ARG A 45 -10.57 1.96 -13.18
CA ARG A 45 -10.59 3.33 -12.62
C ARG A 45 -11.02 3.32 -11.16
N VAL A 46 -10.72 4.40 -10.44
CA VAL A 46 -11.27 4.65 -9.11
C VAL A 46 -12.79 4.90 -9.21
N ARG A 47 -13.55 4.53 -8.18
CA ARG A 47 -15.00 4.74 -8.16
C ARG A 47 -15.37 6.11 -7.60
N SER A 48 -14.51 6.63 -6.73
CA SER A 48 -14.54 7.97 -6.14
C SER A 48 -13.14 8.33 -5.65
N ASP A 49 -12.90 9.58 -5.29
CA ASP A 49 -11.60 10.02 -4.73
C ASP A 49 -11.27 9.31 -3.41
N GLU A 50 -12.27 8.72 -2.75
CA GLU A 50 -12.09 7.92 -1.54
C GLU A 50 -11.31 6.61 -1.78
N ASP A 51 -11.30 6.09 -3.02
CA ASP A 51 -10.52 4.92 -3.43
C ASP A 51 -9.00 5.23 -3.53
N PHE A 52 -8.58 6.46 -3.21
CA PHE A 52 -7.19 6.85 -3.13
C PHE A 52 -6.69 6.94 -1.68
N VAL A 53 -5.73 6.10 -1.33
CA VAL A 53 -5.06 6.10 -0.01
C VAL A 53 -3.68 6.73 -0.15
N PHE A 54 -3.46 7.84 0.53
CA PHE A 54 -2.21 8.60 0.47
C PHE A 54 -1.95 9.28 1.82
N TYR A 55 -0.99 10.20 1.91
CA TYR A 55 -0.59 10.78 3.20
C TYR A 55 -1.70 11.57 3.91
N ASN A 56 -2.55 12.29 3.17
CA ASN A 56 -3.64 13.08 3.76
C ASN A 56 -4.90 12.23 4.03
N GLN A 57 -5.04 11.10 3.33
CA GLN A 57 -6.07 10.10 3.54
C GLN A 57 -5.42 8.73 3.77
N PRO A 58 -4.83 8.48 4.95
CA PRO A 58 -4.02 7.29 5.19
C PRO A 58 -4.86 6.01 5.32
N ARG A 59 -6.19 6.07 5.23
CA ARG A 59 -7.07 4.90 5.36
C ARG A 59 -8.25 5.03 4.43
N HIS A 60 -8.52 3.97 3.68
CA HIS A 60 -9.72 3.83 2.85
C HIS A 60 -10.97 3.71 3.74
N PRO A 61 -12.15 4.24 3.36
CA PRO A 61 -13.37 4.19 4.18
C PRO A 61 -13.82 2.78 4.57
N SER A 62 -13.57 1.76 3.72
CA SER A 62 -13.86 0.36 4.07
C SER A 62 -13.02 -0.17 5.24
N GLY A 63 -11.91 0.50 5.58
CA GLY A 63 -10.95 0.06 6.59
C GLY A 63 -10.01 -1.06 6.13
N GLN A 64 -10.13 -1.54 4.89
CA GLN A 64 -9.38 -2.70 4.40
C GLN A 64 -8.02 -2.34 3.82
N VAL A 65 -7.78 -1.08 3.47
CA VAL A 65 -6.49 -0.59 2.95
C VAL A 65 -6.08 0.63 3.76
N TRP A 66 -4.84 0.65 4.27
CA TRP A 66 -4.31 1.79 5.00
C TRP A 66 -2.79 1.90 4.89
N ARG A 67 -2.30 3.13 4.97
CA ARG A 67 -0.89 3.48 5.04
C ARG A 67 -0.40 3.43 6.48
N LEU A 68 0.75 2.81 6.70
CA LEU A 68 1.42 2.73 8.00
C LEU A 68 2.40 3.90 8.23
N GLY A 69 2.77 4.58 7.14
CA GLY A 69 3.62 5.76 7.16
C GLY A 69 5.11 5.44 7.13
N LYS A 70 5.90 6.51 7.00
CA LYS A 70 7.33 6.45 6.83
C LYS A 70 8.06 6.04 8.10
N LYS A 71 9.09 5.20 7.97
CA LYS A 71 9.98 4.80 9.06
C LYS A 71 11.43 4.81 8.58
N ARG A 72 12.35 5.18 9.47
CA ARG A 72 13.79 5.07 9.23
C ARG A 72 14.32 3.86 9.98
N GLY A 73 14.93 2.93 9.24
CA GLY A 73 15.56 1.72 9.78
C GLY A 73 17.04 1.63 9.44
N ALA A 74 17.67 0.53 9.87
CA ALA A 74 19.06 0.23 9.54
C ALA A 74 19.28 0.02 8.03
N ASP A 75 18.26 -0.53 7.33
CA ASP A 75 18.32 -0.88 5.91
C ASP A 75 17.82 0.22 4.97
N GLY A 76 17.56 1.43 5.48
CA GLY A 76 17.10 2.57 4.68
C GLY A 76 15.83 3.24 5.22
N LEU A 77 15.21 4.05 4.39
CA LEU A 77 13.92 4.67 4.64
C LEU A 77 12.82 3.76 4.04
N THR A 78 11.70 3.64 4.74
CA THR A 78 10.58 2.82 4.30
C THR A 78 9.27 3.58 4.43
N ASP A 79 8.28 3.18 3.63
CA ASP A 79 6.88 3.52 3.78
C ASP A 79 6.06 2.29 3.37
N ALA A 80 4.83 2.15 3.89
CA ALA A 80 4.10 0.89 3.74
C ALA A 80 2.59 1.07 3.64
N ILE A 81 2.00 0.21 2.81
CA ILE A 81 0.56 -0.01 2.71
C ILE A 81 0.26 -1.40 3.28
N GLN A 82 -0.73 -1.47 4.14
CA GLN A 82 -1.29 -2.72 4.60
C GLN A 82 -2.71 -2.89 4.05
N THR A 83 -3.01 -4.12 3.65
CA THR A 83 -4.29 -4.48 3.04
C THR A 83 -4.80 -5.79 3.60
N ASP A 84 -6.00 -5.78 4.17
CA ASP A 84 -6.76 -7.01 4.46
C ASP A 84 -7.57 -7.38 3.22
N LEU A 85 -6.97 -8.27 2.41
CA LEU A 85 -7.48 -8.77 1.13
C LEU A 85 -8.78 -9.56 1.27
N SER A 86 -9.04 -10.12 2.46
CA SER A 86 -10.22 -10.94 2.71
C SER A 86 -11.51 -10.12 2.82
N GLY A 87 -11.41 -8.89 3.31
CA GLY A 87 -12.54 -7.97 3.41
C GLY A 87 -12.65 -6.95 2.28
N VAL A 88 -11.71 -6.91 1.32
CA VAL A 88 -11.82 -6.01 0.15
C VAL A 88 -13.09 -6.37 -0.65
N GLU A 89 -13.91 -5.35 -0.91
CA GLU A 89 -15.17 -5.48 -1.64
C GLU A 89 -14.98 -6.15 -3.01
N ALA A 90 -15.94 -6.97 -3.42
CA ALA A 90 -15.88 -7.70 -4.69
C ALA A 90 -15.81 -6.80 -5.94
N ARG A 91 -16.20 -5.52 -5.83
CA ARG A 91 -16.11 -4.54 -6.91
C ARG A 91 -14.69 -4.04 -7.16
N VAL A 92 -13.79 -4.13 -6.17
CA VAL A 92 -12.38 -3.75 -6.32
C VAL A 92 -11.62 -4.95 -6.89
N GLY A 93 -11.17 -4.80 -8.13
CA GLY A 93 -10.44 -5.85 -8.85
C GLY A 93 -8.92 -5.75 -8.70
N ARG A 94 -8.41 -4.52 -8.50
CA ARG A 94 -6.98 -4.21 -8.42
C ARG A 94 -6.72 -3.15 -7.35
N ILE A 95 -5.56 -3.21 -6.73
CA ILE A 95 -5.01 -2.21 -5.83
C ILE A 95 -3.61 -1.90 -6.32
N LEU A 96 -3.40 -0.71 -6.88
CA LEU A 96 -2.09 -0.26 -7.32
C LEU A 96 -1.28 0.22 -6.13
N LEU A 97 0.02 -0.08 -6.12
CA LEU A 97 0.98 0.43 -5.16
C LEU A 97 1.86 1.45 -5.87
N VAL A 98 1.70 2.71 -5.51
CA VAL A 98 2.33 3.85 -6.19
C VAL A 98 3.38 4.46 -5.29
N ALA A 99 4.56 4.73 -5.84
CA ALA A 99 5.59 5.55 -5.24
C ALA A 99 5.59 6.92 -5.93
N SER A 100 5.69 8.00 -5.17
CA SER A 100 5.84 9.36 -5.71
C SER A 100 6.95 10.11 -5.00
N ALA A 101 7.68 10.94 -5.73
CA ALA A 101 8.68 11.87 -5.20
C ALA A 101 8.28 13.29 -5.58
N ASP A 102 8.23 14.18 -4.60
CA ASP A 102 7.77 15.57 -4.81
C ASP A 102 8.76 16.35 -5.68
N GLY A 103 8.38 16.63 -6.93
CA GLY A 103 9.14 17.47 -7.87
C GLY A 103 10.52 16.95 -8.27
N VAL A 104 10.91 15.74 -7.87
CA VAL A 104 12.24 15.18 -8.10
C VAL A 104 12.14 13.81 -8.77
N ALA A 105 12.98 13.59 -9.77
CA ALA A 105 12.93 12.38 -10.57
C ALA A 105 13.50 11.15 -9.83
N PHE A 106 12.91 9.99 -10.11
CA PHE A 106 13.25 8.70 -9.48
C PHE A 106 14.64 8.18 -9.84
N GLU A 107 15.32 8.72 -10.86
CA GLU A 107 16.74 8.40 -11.13
C GLU A 107 17.63 8.64 -9.91
N GLN A 108 17.28 9.64 -9.09
CA GLN A 108 18.03 9.97 -7.88
C GLN A 108 17.78 8.96 -6.75
N VAL A 109 16.67 8.21 -6.78
CA VAL A 109 16.29 7.27 -5.72
C VAL A 109 17.09 5.97 -5.84
N ARG A 110 17.92 5.70 -4.84
CA ARG A 110 18.80 4.52 -4.78
C ARG A 110 18.09 3.33 -4.12
N ASP A 111 18.34 2.14 -4.65
CA ASP A 111 17.90 0.85 -4.08
C ASP A 111 16.39 0.76 -3.81
N LEU A 112 15.58 1.37 -4.68
CA LEU A 112 14.12 1.33 -4.58
C LEU A 112 13.61 -0.10 -4.75
N ARG A 113 12.90 -0.60 -3.74
CA ARG A 113 12.40 -1.97 -3.70
C ARG A 113 11.04 -2.03 -3.03
N VAL A 114 10.11 -2.78 -3.63
CA VAL A 114 8.90 -3.21 -2.95
C VAL A 114 9.12 -4.61 -2.35
N LEU A 115 8.78 -4.76 -1.07
CA LEU A 115 8.82 -6.00 -0.32
C LEU A 115 7.40 -6.33 0.15
N LEU A 116 6.95 -7.55 -0.11
CA LEU A 116 5.61 -8.00 0.23
C LEU A 116 5.67 -8.96 1.40
N TYR A 117 4.97 -8.66 2.50
CA TYR A 117 4.93 -9.51 3.69
C TYR A 117 3.52 -10.02 3.94
N ASP A 118 3.41 -11.21 4.53
CA ASP A 118 2.21 -11.58 5.27
C ASP A 118 2.18 -10.74 6.56
N ALA A 119 1.11 -9.96 6.75
CA ALA A 119 0.98 -9.09 7.91
C ALA A 119 0.45 -9.81 9.16
N THR A 120 0.01 -11.06 9.02
CA THR A 120 -0.49 -11.90 10.11
C THR A 120 0.60 -12.73 10.78
N ALA A 121 1.75 -12.87 10.11
CA ALA A 121 2.91 -13.57 10.62
C ALA A 121 3.94 -12.56 11.16
N ASP A 122 4.24 -12.66 12.46
CA ASP A 122 5.31 -11.88 13.08
C ASP A 122 6.69 -12.34 12.57
N ASP A 123 7.59 -11.37 12.33
CA ASP A 123 8.99 -11.59 11.88
C ASP A 123 9.16 -12.51 10.66
N ALA A 124 8.17 -12.55 9.76
CA ALA A 124 8.22 -13.36 8.56
C ALA A 124 9.19 -12.78 7.50
N GLU A 125 9.85 -13.70 6.76
CA GLU A 125 10.49 -13.35 5.49
C GLU A 125 9.44 -12.78 4.50
N PRO A 126 9.84 -11.85 3.62
CA PRO A 126 8.94 -11.37 2.59
C PRO A 126 8.47 -12.53 1.69
N LEU A 127 7.19 -12.53 1.34
CA LEU A 127 6.60 -13.43 0.35
C LEU A 127 7.27 -13.24 -1.01
N ALA A 128 7.52 -11.98 -1.37
CA ALA A 128 8.17 -11.60 -2.60
C ALA A 128 8.86 -10.22 -2.48
N TYR A 129 9.80 -9.94 -3.37
CA TYR A 129 10.33 -8.59 -3.57
C TYR A 129 10.58 -8.29 -5.04
N PHE A 130 10.55 -7.00 -5.38
CA PHE A 130 10.84 -6.49 -6.71
C PHE A 130 11.70 -5.22 -6.60
N ASP A 131 12.83 -5.22 -7.30
CA ASP A 131 13.68 -4.04 -7.47
C ASP A 131 13.06 -3.13 -8.55
N VAL A 132 12.59 -1.96 -8.13
CA VAL A 132 11.89 -1.01 -8.99
C VAL A 132 12.93 -0.08 -9.61
N LYS A 133 12.87 0.11 -10.93
CA LYS A 133 13.76 1.03 -11.65
C LYS A 133 12.93 1.96 -12.54
N PRO A 134 13.23 3.27 -12.57
CA PRO A 134 12.67 4.16 -13.58
C PRO A 134 13.12 3.71 -14.98
N GLU A 135 12.29 3.95 -15.99
CA GLU A 135 12.58 3.57 -17.38
C GLU A 135 13.35 4.66 -18.12
N THR A 136 12.93 5.91 -17.95
CA THR A 136 13.53 7.09 -18.60
C THR A 136 14.42 7.88 -17.64
N GLY A 137 14.20 7.77 -16.34
CA GLY A 137 14.89 8.53 -15.29
C GLY A 137 14.23 9.87 -14.99
N GLU A 138 13.25 10.31 -15.79
CA GLU A 138 12.52 11.57 -15.61
C GLU A 138 11.23 11.40 -14.80
N GLU A 139 10.87 10.15 -14.45
CA GLU A 139 9.62 9.86 -13.78
C GLU A 139 9.63 10.36 -12.33
N THR A 140 8.53 10.98 -11.92
CA THR A 140 8.31 11.50 -10.55
C THR A 140 7.23 10.71 -9.81
N ALA A 141 6.57 9.77 -10.50
CA ALA A 141 5.74 8.72 -9.91
C ALA A 141 5.99 7.35 -10.60
N LEU A 142 5.86 6.27 -9.84
CA LEU A 142 6.03 4.89 -10.31
C LEU A 142 4.96 3.97 -9.73
N ILE A 143 4.27 3.19 -10.57
CA ILE A 143 3.49 2.03 -10.12
C ILE A 143 4.49 0.89 -9.86
N CYS A 144 4.82 0.67 -8.60
CA CYS A 144 5.78 -0.36 -8.18
C CYS A 144 5.24 -1.78 -8.38
N GLY A 145 3.93 -1.95 -8.19
CA GLY A 145 3.25 -3.21 -8.41
C GLY A 145 1.76 -3.11 -8.11
N GLU A 146 1.08 -4.23 -8.23
CA GLU A 146 -0.36 -4.30 -8.00
C GLU A 146 -0.75 -5.59 -7.28
N LEU A 147 -1.76 -5.47 -6.42
CA LEU A 147 -2.53 -6.60 -5.90
C LEU A 147 -3.76 -6.73 -6.80
N TYR A 148 -3.98 -7.88 -7.42
CA TYR A 148 -5.12 -8.08 -8.31
C TYR A 148 -5.81 -9.40 -8.05
N ARG A 149 -7.13 -9.40 -8.27
CA ARG A 149 -7.96 -10.58 -8.11
C ARG A 149 -7.98 -11.41 -9.38
N ARG A 150 -7.84 -12.73 -9.24
CA ARG A 150 -7.99 -13.70 -10.33
C ARG A 150 -8.88 -14.84 -9.87
N GLY A 151 -10.17 -14.76 -10.22
CA GLY A 151 -11.18 -15.64 -9.64
C GLY A 151 -11.42 -15.28 -8.18
N GLU A 152 -11.29 -16.24 -7.27
CA GLU A 152 -11.48 -16.01 -5.83
C GLU A 152 -10.19 -15.61 -5.11
N SER A 153 -9.03 -15.81 -5.74
CA SER A 153 -7.71 -15.60 -5.14
C SER A 153 -7.10 -14.26 -5.52
N TRP A 154 -6.25 -13.74 -4.63
CA TRP A 154 -5.42 -12.57 -4.88
C TRP A 154 -4.02 -12.95 -5.37
N LYS A 155 -3.43 -12.08 -6.17
CA LYS A 155 -2.07 -12.22 -6.69
C LYS A 155 -1.38 -10.87 -6.62
N PHE A 156 -0.05 -10.88 -6.45
CA PHE A 156 0.78 -9.69 -6.63
C PHE A 156 1.45 -9.74 -8.00
N ARG A 157 1.54 -8.61 -8.70
CA ARG A 157 2.31 -8.44 -9.94
C ARG A 157 3.28 -7.28 -9.79
N ALA A 158 4.53 -7.50 -10.19
CA ALA A 158 5.54 -6.46 -10.30
C ALA A 158 5.33 -5.65 -11.59
N LEU A 159 5.22 -4.32 -11.51
CA LEU A 159 4.96 -3.47 -12.67
C LEU A 159 6.16 -2.58 -13.00
N GLY A 160 6.53 -1.66 -12.12
CA GLY A 160 7.61 -0.70 -12.40
C GLY A 160 7.30 0.18 -13.62
N GLU A 161 6.05 0.63 -13.73
CA GLU A 161 5.59 1.57 -14.75
C GLU A 161 5.77 3.00 -14.23
N GLY A 162 6.28 3.90 -15.06
CA GLY A 162 6.67 5.24 -14.62
C GLY A 162 5.91 6.37 -15.30
N TYR A 163 5.77 7.46 -14.57
CA TYR A 163 4.99 8.64 -14.94
C TYR A 163 5.83 9.91 -14.75
N SER A 164 6.13 10.61 -15.85
CA SER A 164 6.87 11.88 -15.85
C SER A 164 6.01 13.08 -15.43
N ASN A 165 4.69 12.99 -15.58
CA ASN A 165 3.71 13.97 -15.07
C ASN A 165 3.34 13.73 -13.59
N GLY A 166 4.09 12.88 -12.89
CA GLY A 166 3.98 12.67 -11.46
C GLY A 166 2.71 12.00 -11.00
N LEU A 167 2.46 12.13 -9.70
CA LEU A 167 1.34 11.48 -9.03
C LEU A 167 0.00 12.03 -9.52
N GLU A 168 -0.06 13.33 -9.83
CA GLU A 168 -1.26 14.00 -10.36
C GLU A 168 -1.68 13.40 -11.71
N GLY A 169 -0.73 13.27 -12.63
CA GLY A 169 -0.99 12.69 -13.95
C GLY A 169 -1.41 11.22 -13.86
N LEU A 170 -0.75 10.44 -13.01
CA LEU A 170 -1.15 9.07 -12.70
C LEU A 170 -2.57 9.03 -12.11
N ALA A 171 -2.86 9.84 -11.10
CA ALA A 171 -4.16 9.88 -10.43
C ALA A 171 -5.30 10.24 -11.41
N THR A 172 -5.06 11.23 -12.27
CA THR A 172 -6.00 11.66 -13.31
C THR A 172 -6.28 10.55 -14.32
N GLU A 173 -5.25 9.81 -14.73
CA GLU A 173 -5.40 8.66 -15.64
C GLU A 173 -6.36 7.61 -15.05
N PHE A 174 -6.28 7.35 -13.76
CA PHE A 174 -7.16 6.42 -13.04
C PHE A 174 -8.49 7.03 -12.59
N GLY A 175 -8.75 8.31 -12.85
CA GLY A 175 -10.05 8.96 -12.65
C GLY A 175 -10.25 9.71 -11.35
N ILE A 176 -9.16 10.02 -10.64
CA ILE A 176 -9.18 10.97 -9.52
C ILE A 176 -9.20 12.37 -10.12
N SER A 177 -10.10 13.22 -9.62
CA SER A 177 -10.10 14.65 -9.98
C SER A 177 -9.20 15.39 -9.00
N VAL A 178 -8.18 16.08 -9.50
CA VAL A 178 -7.33 16.95 -8.66
C VAL A 178 -7.87 18.36 -8.82
N ASP A 179 -8.71 18.80 -7.89
CA ASP A 179 -9.17 20.19 -7.86
C ASP A 179 -8.01 21.08 -7.37
N GLU A 180 -7.47 21.94 -8.25
CA GLU A 180 -6.38 22.90 -7.96
C GLU A 180 -6.80 24.08 -7.05
N ASP A 181 -7.92 23.99 -6.32
CA ASP A 181 -8.50 25.13 -5.60
C ASP A 181 -8.07 25.27 -4.12
N ALA A 182 -7.17 24.42 -3.62
CA ALA A 182 -6.74 24.46 -2.22
C ALA A 182 -5.68 25.54 -1.89
N GLU A 183 -5.11 26.23 -2.89
CA GLU A 183 -4.10 27.29 -2.69
C GLU A 183 -4.65 28.71 -2.84
N ALA A 184 -5.92 28.89 -3.22
CA ALA A 184 -6.53 30.21 -3.41
C ALA A 184 -7.37 30.72 -2.21
N GLU A 185 -7.72 29.87 -1.24
CA GLU A 185 -8.58 30.28 -0.11
C GLU A 185 -7.81 30.86 1.09
N ALA A 186 -6.46 30.84 1.09
CA ALA A 186 -5.65 31.40 2.18
C ALA A 186 -5.29 32.89 2.03
N GLN A 187 -5.76 33.59 0.99
CA GLN A 187 -5.43 35.00 0.74
C GLN A 187 -6.61 35.98 0.64
N ASN A 188 -7.85 35.54 0.86
CA ASN A 188 -9.01 36.45 0.78
C ASN A 188 -9.70 36.79 2.12
N ASP A 189 -9.24 36.25 3.25
CA ASP A 189 -9.86 36.51 4.57
C ASP A 189 -9.18 37.62 5.40
N ALA A 190 -8.26 38.40 4.81
CA ALA A 190 -7.49 39.42 5.52
C ALA A 190 -7.90 40.88 5.25
N GLN A 191 -9.08 41.17 4.70
CA GLN A 191 -9.49 42.57 4.46
C GLN A 191 -10.99 42.87 4.56
N THR A 192 -11.64 42.58 5.70
CA THR A 192 -12.79 43.40 6.16
C THR A 192 -12.91 43.39 7.68
N ALA A 193 -12.29 44.37 8.34
CA ALA A 193 -12.68 44.79 9.69
C ALA A 193 -13.23 46.22 9.62
N PRO A 194 -14.50 46.46 9.99
CA PRO A 194 -14.94 47.78 10.42
C PRO A 194 -14.91 47.87 11.95
N GLY A 195 -14.23 48.89 12.45
CA GLY A 195 -14.17 49.24 13.87
C GLY A 195 -15.52 49.61 14.48
N THR A 196 -15.58 49.45 15.79
CA THR A 196 -16.72 49.77 16.65
C THR A 196 -16.79 51.27 16.97
N THR A 197 -17.98 51.86 16.96
CA THR A 197 -18.45 52.85 17.96
C THR A 197 -19.96 53.01 17.84
N GLY A 198 -20.65 52.90 18.98
CA GLY A 198 -22.11 52.85 19.08
C GLY A 198 -22.82 54.19 19.03
N THR A 199 -24.16 54.13 19.06
CA THR A 199 -25.11 54.90 19.88
C THR A 199 -26.52 54.74 19.27
N ALA A 200 -27.44 54.14 20.03
CA ALA A 200 -28.90 54.26 19.82
C ALA A 200 -29.38 55.55 20.51
N PRO A 201 -30.49 56.22 20.09
CA PRO A 201 -31.83 55.65 20.29
C PRO A 201 -32.93 56.03 19.26
N GLU A 202 -34.00 55.21 19.30
CA GLU A 202 -35.44 55.49 19.13
C GLU A 202 -36.07 56.20 17.90
N ALA A 203 -37.10 55.49 17.41
CA ALA A 203 -38.47 55.94 17.10
C ALA A 203 -38.89 56.16 15.63
N SER A 204 -39.81 55.26 15.23
CA SER A 204 -41.11 55.55 14.61
C SER A 204 -41.20 55.99 13.14
N GLY A 205 -41.92 55.19 12.35
CA GLY A 205 -42.89 55.74 11.39
C GLY A 205 -42.80 55.26 9.93
N ALA A 206 -43.80 54.46 9.54
CA ALA A 206 -44.48 54.45 8.23
C ALA A 206 -43.79 53.85 6.98
N THR A 207 -44.29 52.69 6.57
CA THR A 207 -44.58 52.27 5.17
C THR A 207 -45.71 53.13 4.53
N PRO A 208 -46.12 52.96 3.25
CA PRO A 208 -45.49 52.33 2.07
C PRO A 208 -45.65 53.15 0.74
N GLU A 209 -44.90 52.80 -0.31
CA GLU A 209 -45.29 53.02 -1.73
C GLU A 209 -44.69 51.89 -2.59
N SER A 210 -45.49 50.92 -3.05
CA SER A 210 -46.06 50.82 -4.43
C SER A 210 -44.98 50.58 -5.50
N GLY A 211 -44.73 49.35 -5.95
CA GLY A 211 -45.54 48.65 -6.97
C GLY A 211 -44.61 47.91 -7.97
N PRO A 212 -45.13 47.01 -8.83
CA PRO A 212 -44.66 45.62 -8.87
C PRO A 212 -43.85 45.21 -10.11
N SER A 213 -42.96 44.22 -9.97
CA SER A 213 -42.40 43.45 -11.08
C SER A 213 -43.18 42.14 -11.23
N ASN A 214 -43.87 42.02 -12.36
CA ASN A 214 -44.72 40.88 -12.72
C ASN A 214 -43.87 39.82 -13.45
N ALA A 215 -43.92 38.58 -12.98
CA ALA A 215 -43.66 37.39 -13.79
C ALA A 215 -44.76 37.24 -14.86
N PRO A 216 -44.47 36.62 -16.02
CA PRO A 216 -44.97 35.24 -16.18
C PRO A 216 -44.12 34.33 -17.11
N GLU A 217 -44.01 33.06 -16.74
CA GLU A 217 -44.09 31.90 -17.66
C GLU A 217 -45.52 31.31 -17.54
N PRO A 218 -46.11 30.57 -18.51
CA PRO A 218 -45.46 29.57 -19.36
C PRO A 218 -45.99 29.46 -20.82
N SER A 219 -45.47 28.44 -21.53
CA SER A 219 -46.12 27.63 -22.59
C SER A 219 -45.62 27.75 -24.05
N SER A 220 -45.40 26.55 -24.60
CA SER A 220 -44.91 26.12 -25.91
C SER A 220 -45.66 26.67 -27.13
N PRO A 221 -45.06 26.55 -28.33
CA PRO A 221 -45.85 26.32 -29.53
C PRO A 221 -45.41 25.10 -30.37
N THR A 222 -46.44 24.35 -30.78
CA THR A 222 -46.50 23.38 -31.87
C THR A 222 -46.24 24.04 -33.24
N ALA A 223 -45.59 23.32 -34.16
CA ALA A 223 -45.61 23.60 -35.60
C ALA A 223 -45.74 22.30 -36.43
N PRO A 224 -46.29 22.34 -37.67
CA PRO A 224 -47.01 21.22 -38.28
C PRO A 224 -46.28 20.48 -39.44
N THR A 225 -46.56 19.17 -39.54
CA THR A 225 -47.06 18.38 -40.69
C THR A 225 -46.38 18.37 -42.08
N GLN A 226 -45.97 17.14 -42.46
CA GLN A 226 -45.95 16.43 -43.77
C GLN A 226 -44.96 16.78 -44.90
N ALA A 227 -44.17 15.76 -45.27
CA ALA A 227 -44.09 15.26 -46.65
C ALA A 227 -43.87 13.73 -46.65
N ALA A 228 -44.59 13.05 -47.53
CA ALA A 228 -44.72 11.59 -47.69
C ALA A 228 -43.68 11.01 -48.71
N PRO A 229 -43.63 9.69 -48.93
CA PRO A 229 -42.41 8.95 -49.30
C PRO A 229 -42.24 8.71 -50.82
N VAL A 230 -41.03 8.35 -51.23
CA VAL A 230 -40.78 7.74 -52.55
C VAL A 230 -39.90 6.49 -52.37
N GLN A 231 -40.46 5.32 -52.71
CA GLN A 231 -39.72 4.09 -52.99
C GLN A 231 -39.47 4.00 -54.51
N THR A 232 -38.27 3.61 -54.92
CA THR A 232 -38.01 2.62 -55.98
C THR A 232 -36.51 2.27 -56.02
N ALA A 233 -36.21 0.97 -55.97
CA ALA A 233 -34.91 0.35 -56.27
C ALA A 233 -34.73 0.16 -57.81
N PRO A 234 -33.70 -0.54 -58.37
CA PRO A 234 -32.42 -1.03 -57.85
C PRO A 234 -31.20 -0.77 -58.79
N ALA A 235 -30.02 -1.27 -58.37
CA ALA A 235 -28.85 -1.72 -59.14
C ALA A 235 -27.79 -0.68 -59.61
N GLN A 236 -26.57 -0.79 -59.07
CA GLN A 236 -25.38 -1.24 -59.80
C GLN A 236 -24.15 -1.41 -58.89
N ALA A 237 -23.19 -2.19 -59.37
CA ALA A 237 -22.22 -2.96 -58.62
C ALA A 237 -20.82 -2.32 -58.47
N ALA A 238 -20.11 -2.83 -57.45
CA ALA A 238 -18.64 -2.99 -57.28
C ALA A 238 -17.79 -1.83 -56.70
N PRO A 239 -16.63 -2.11 -56.04
CA PRO A 239 -16.07 -3.42 -55.67
C PRO A 239 -15.89 -3.63 -54.15
N ALA A 240 -15.86 -4.90 -53.75
CA ALA A 240 -15.46 -5.36 -52.43
C ALA A 240 -14.00 -4.99 -52.16
N GLN A 241 -13.74 -4.32 -51.04
CA GLN A 241 -12.39 -4.14 -50.53
C GLN A 241 -11.90 -5.46 -49.92
N SER A 242 -10.74 -5.92 -50.40
CA SER A 242 -10.06 -7.11 -49.92
C SER A 242 -9.65 -6.94 -48.45
N PRO A 243 -9.74 -8.00 -47.61
CA PRO A 243 -9.23 -7.96 -46.25
C PRO A 243 -7.68 -7.85 -46.25
N PRO A 244 -7.07 -7.24 -45.22
CA PRO A 244 -5.62 -7.09 -45.15
C PRO A 244 -4.92 -8.45 -45.07
N THR A 245 -3.94 -8.64 -45.96
CA THR A 245 -3.08 -9.81 -46.06
C THR A 245 -2.28 -10.00 -44.77
N GLN A 246 -2.51 -11.11 -44.08
CA GLN A 246 -1.71 -11.54 -42.93
C GLN A 246 -0.28 -11.88 -43.40
N PRO A 247 0.79 -11.43 -42.73
CA PRO A 247 2.15 -11.83 -43.08
C PRO A 247 2.35 -13.33 -42.80
N PRO A 248 3.13 -14.06 -43.61
CA PRO A 248 3.35 -15.48 -43.42
C PRO A 248 4.12 -15.76 -42.12
N PRO A 249 3.90 -16.92 -41.48
CA PRO A 249 4.67 -17.31 -40.30
C PRO A 249 6.14 -17.50 -40.66
N VAL A 250 7.03 -16.87 -39.89
CA VAL A 250 8.48 -17.05 -39.98
C VAL A 250 8.82 -18.47 -39.53
N GLN A 251 9.29 -19.30 -40.46
CA GLN A 251 9.79 -20.65 -40.16
C GLN A 251 11.13 -20.54 -39.42
N PRO A 252 11.36 -21.30 -38.33
CA PRO A 252 12.69 -21.42 -37.74
C PRO A 252 13.64 -22.16 -38.71
N PRO A 253 14.95 -21.83 -38.71
CA PRO A 253 15.91 -22.45 -39.60
C PRO A 253 16.08 -23.96 -39.31
N PRO A 254 16.43 -24.77 -40.33
CA PRO A 254 16.60 -26.21 -40.16
C PRO A 254 17.81 -26.54 -39.28
N VAL A 255 17.60 -27.43 -38.31
CA VAL A 255 18.67 -28.04 -37.53
C VAL A 255 19.50 -28.96 -38.43
N HIS A 256 20.75 -28.60 -38.69
CA HIS A 256 21.70 -29.53 -39.25
C HIS A 256 22.12 -30.52 -38.16
N SER A 257 21.61 -31.75 -38.25
CA SER A 257 22.12 -32.90 -37.49
C SER A 257 23.49 -33.30 -38.04
N THR A 258 24.57 -32.76 -37.48
CA THR A 258 25.91 -33.33 -37.68
C THR A 258 26.07 -34.52 -36.73
N SER A 259 26.00 -35.73 -37.30
CA SER A 259 26.45 -36.95 -36.65
C SER A 259 27.95 -36.86 -36.37
N ALA A 260 28.32 -36.59 -35.11
CA ALA A 260 29.69 -36.73 -34.65
C ALA A 260 29.92 -38.16 -34.15
N ARG A 261 30.85 -38.81 -34.84
CA ARG A 261 31.41 -40.14 -34.62
C ARG A 261 31.88 -40.35 -33.16
N THR A 262 31.50 -41.48 -32.59
CA THR A 262 31.97 -42.01 -31.30
C THR A 262 33.50 -42.15 -31.28
N ALA A 263 34.15 -41.55 -30.29
CA ALA A 263 35.52 -41.84 -29.90
C ALA A 263 35.53 -42.19 -28.39
N PRO A 264 36.32 -43.18 -27.95
CA PRO A 264 36.27 -43.68 -26.58
C PRO A 264 36.86 -42.67 -25.58
N ALA A 265 36.21 -42.57 -24.42
CA ALA A 265 36.56 -41.71 -23.31
C ALA A 265 37.95 -42.05 -22.74
N GLN A 266 38.82 -41.05 -22.66
CA GLN A 266 39.97 -41.05 -21.74
C GLN A 266 39.56 -40.28 -20.47
N PRO A 267 39.87 -40.78 -19.26
CA PRO A 267 39.58 -40.05 -18.04
C PRO A 267 40.48 -38.82 -17.92
N LEU A 268 39.87 -37.68 -17.60
CA LEU A 268 40.56 -36.44 -17.27
C LEU A 268 41.38 -36.60 -15.98
N PRO A 269 42.57 -35.99 -15.87
CA PRO A 269 43.31 -35.91 -14.60
C PRO A 269 42.56 -35.02 -13.59
N PRO A 270 42.76 -35.20 -12.28
CA PRO A 270 42.10 -34.37 -11.28
C PRO A 270 42.54 -32.91 -11.40
N GLU A 271 41.57 -31.99 -11.51
CA GLU A 271 41.82 -30.56 -11.44
C GLU A 271 42.38 -30.19 -10.05
N GLN A 272 43.58 -29.62 -10.03
CA GLN A 272 44.12 -28.93 -8.86
C GLN A 272 43.40 -27.58 -8.71
N PRO A 273 43.01 -27.18 -7.49
CA PRO A 273 42.43 -25.85 -7.28
C PRO A 273 43.47 -24.75 -7.60
N PRO A 274 43.05 -23.62 -8.20
CA PRO A 274 43.96 -22.52 -8.51
C PRO A 274 44.58 -21.94 -7.24
N GLY A 275 45.91 -21.77 -7.29
CA GLY A 275 46.70 -21.17 -6.22
C GLY A 275 46.24 -19.74 -5.92
N VAL A 276 46.04 -19.48 -4.63
CA VAL A 276 45.75 -18.15 -4.08
C VAL A 276 46.98 -17.25 -4.29
N PRO A 277 46.87 -16.08 -4.94
CA PRO A 277 47.95 -15.12 -4.95
C PRO A 277 48.14 -14.53 -3.54
N THR A 278 49.38 -14.59 -3.04
CA THR A 278 49.84 -13.95 -1.80
C THR A 278 49.69 -12.43 -1.90
N GLN A 279 48.90 -11.84 -1.00
CA GLN A 279 48.87 -10.39 -0.83
C GLN A 279 50.10 -9.90 -0.03
N PRO A 280 50.69 -8.73 -0.37
CA PRO A 280 51.74 -8.13 0.45
C PRO A 280 51.16 -7.56 1.75
N ALA A 281 51.84 -7.86 2.85
CA ALA A 281 51.53 -7.37 4.19
C ALA A 281 51.76 -5.86 4.30
N TYR A 282 50.68 -5.09 4.43
CA TYR A 282 50.73 -3.73 4.97
C TYR A 282 50.37 -3.76 6.45
N GLY A 283 51.34 -3.41 7.29
CA GLY A 283 51.22 -3.36 8.73
C GLY A 283 50.37 -2.18 9.19
N TYR A 284 49.41 -2.46 10.06
CA TYR A 284 48.79 -1.47 10.94
C TYR A 284 49.39 -1.62 12.35
N PRO A 285 49.77 -0.52 13.02
CA PRO A 285 50.21 -0.59 14.42
C PRO A 285 49.03 -0.96 15.34
N GLN A 286 49.31 -1.85 16.30
CA GLN A 286 48.38 -2.19 17.37
C GLN A 286 48.00 -0.94 18.19
N GLN A 287 46.71 -0.76 18.41
CA GLN A 287 46.20 0.12 19.46
C GLN A 287 46.30 -0.62 20.81
N THR A 288 47.14 -0.10 21.70
CA THR A 288 47.17 -0.46 23.12
C THR A 288 45.84 -0.08 23.80
N PRO A 289 45.27 -0.92 24.69
CA PRO A 289 44.11 -0.52 25.48
C PRO A 289 44.49 0.66 26.40
N ALA A 290 43.75 1.77 26.27
CA ALA A 290 43.87 2.89 27.18
C ALA A 290 43.30 2.52 28.56
N THR A 291 44.12 2.72 29.58
CA THR A 291 43.76 2.73 31.00
C THR A 291 42.68 3.78 31.25
N GLN A 292 41.53 3.38 31.79
CA GLN A 292 40.51 4.30 32.29
C GLN A 292 40.97 4.91 33.63
N PRO A 293 40.90 6.24 33.82
CA PRO A 293 41.08 6.83 35.14
C PRO A 293 39.81 6.62 35.98
N ALA A 294 40.01 6.04 37.16
CA ALA A 294 39.01 5.90 38.20
C ALA A 294 38.64 7.29 38.76
N TYR A 295 37.41 7.74 38.53
CA TYR A 295 36.77 8.79 39.31
C TYR A 295 35.77 8.15 40.26
N GLY A 296 36.11 8.18 41.54
CA GLY A 296 35.27 7.68 42.62
C GLY A 296 34.18 8.67 43.03
N TYR A 297 33.03 8.12 43.38
CA TYR A 297 32.10 8.71 44.34
C TYR A 297 31.76 7.62 45.38
N PRO A 298 31.68 7.97 46.68
CA PRO A 298 31.46 7.00 47.75
C PRO A 298 29.97 6.61 47.87
N GLN A 299 29.72 5.30 47.96
CA GLN A 299 28.44 4.70 48.30
C GLN A 299 28.43 4.36 49.81
N PRO A 300 27.38 4.69 50.59
CA PRO A 300 27.28 4.25 51.98
C PRO A 300 26.88 2.77 52.10
N ALA A 301 27.44 2.10 53.10
CA ALA A 301 27.23 0.69 53.43
C ALA A 301 25.91 0.44 54.17
N GLY A 302 25.32 -0.75 53.98
CA GLY A 302 24.25 -1.26 54.85
C GLY A 302 23.57 -2.57 54.44
N ALA A 303 24.06 -3.68 55.00
CA ALA A 303 23.36 -4.90 55.44
C ALA A 303 22.66 -5.87 54.44
N GLY A 304 23.37 -6.97 54.15
CA GLY A 304 23.00 -8.37 54.45
C GLY A 304 21.68 -8.97 53.94
N GLN A 305 21.76 -9.92 53.01
CA GLN A 305 20.70 -10.91 52.77
C GLN A 305 21.26 -12.33 52.70
N THR A 306 20.61 -13.21 53.46
CA THR A 306 20.86 -14.64 53.64
C THR A 306 20.24 -15.47 52.53
N ALA A 307 20.96 -16.52 52.13
CA ALA A 307 20.56 -17.53 51.17
C ALA A 307 19.63 -18.58 51.79
N TYR A 308 18.62 -19.03 51.05
CA TYR A 308 17.89 -20.27 51.31
C TYR A 308 17.77 -21.08 50.01
N GLY A 309 18.29 -22.29 50.06
CA GLY A 309 18.18 -23.31 48.99
C GLY A 309 16.94 -24.19 49.17
N TYR A 310 16.56 -24.87 48.09
CA TYR A 310 15.53 -25.90 48.08
C TYR A 310 16.13 -27.28 47.77
N PRO A 311 15.73 -28.35 48.48
CA PRO A 311 16.19 -29.70 48.21
C PRO A 311 15.28 -30.47 47.24
N GLN A 312 15.90 -31.46 46.60
CA GLN A 312 15.36 -32.38 45.59
C GLN A 312 14.68 -33.60 46.22
N ALA A 313 13.66 -34.16 45.56
CA ALA A 313 12.97 -35.40 45.99
C ALA A 313 12.77 -36.39 44.81
N PRO A 314 12.63 -37.71 45.09
CA PRO A 314 13.07 -38.78 44.19
C PRO A 314 11.95 -39.51 43.42
N ALA A 315 12.35 -40.35 42.46
CA ALA A 315 11.51 -41.16 41.55
C ALA A 315 11.13 -42.55 42.11
N ALA A 316 9.97 -43.08 41.68
CA ALA A 316 9.58 -44.52 41.69
C ALA A 316 8.35 -44.77 40.76
N PRO A 317 7.87 -46.02 40.49
CA PRO A 317 8.07 -46.75 39.23
C PRO A 317 6.76 -47.19 38.50
N ALA A 318 6.91 -48.03 37.45
CA ALA A 318 5.94 -48.33 36.39
C ALA A 318 4.97 -49.54 36.57
N THR A 319 3.92 -49.55 35.70
CA THR A 319 3.02 -50.63 35.18
C THR A 319 1.78 -51.07 36.00
N PRO A 320 0.71 -51.72 35.39
CA PRO A 320 0.17 -51.74 34.02
C PRO A 320 -1.40 -51.57 33.93
N ALA A 321 -1.97 -51.71 32.72
CA ALA A 321 -3.40 -51.59 32.33
C ALA A 321 -4.38 -52.64 32.93
N PRO A 322 -5.70 -52.41 32.80
CA PRO A 322 -6.57 -53.43 32.18
C PRO A 322 -7.64 -52.88 31.21
N ALA A 323 -8.32 -53.81 30.54
CA ALA A 323 -9.29 -53.59 29.45
C ALA A 323 -10.78 -53.70 29.89
N THR A 324 -11.65 -53.28 28.96
CA THR A 324 -13.07 -53.67 28.68
C THR A 324 -14.27 -52.88 29.24
N ALA A 325 -15.20 -52.65 28.29
CA ALA A 325 -16.67 -52.67 28.35
C ALA A 325 -17.52 -51.37 28.55
N ALA A 326 -18.18 -51.01 27.44
CA ALA A 326 -19.55 -50.50 27.21
C ALA A 326 -20.42 -49.94 28.37
N GLY A 327 -21.07 -48.80 28.11
CA GLY A 327 -22.24 -48.30 28.84
C GLY A 327 -22.66 -46.90 28.39
N ALA A 328 -23.94 -46.71 28.08
CA ALA A 328 -24.51 -45.55 27.38
C ALA A 328 -24.93 -44.37 28.29
N ALA A 329 -25.06 -43.20 27.63
CA ALA A 329 -25.99 -42.08 27.86
C ALA A 329 -25.98 -41.33 29.22
N ALA A 330 -25.58 -40.05 29.17
CA ALA A 330 -26.30 -38.91 29.77
C ALA A 330 -25.65 -37.60 29.32
N GLY A 331 -26.47 -36.63 28.89
CA GLY A 331 -26.00 -35.36 28.34
C GLY A 331 -25.40 -34.42 29.38
N TYR A 332 -24.51 -33.55 28.91
CA TYR A 332 -24.20 -32.28 29.56
C TYR A 332 -24.02 -31.22 28.48
N GLY A 333 -24.97 -30.28 28.47
CA GLY A 333 -24.92 -29.07 27.67
C GLY A 333 -23.86 -28.11 28.21
N TYR A 334 -23.15 -27.49 27.29
CA TYR A 334 -22.32 -26.31 27.56
C TYR A 334 -23.24 -25.12 27.86
N PRO A 335 -23.01 -24.33 28.93
CA PRO A 335 -23.71 -23.06 29.09
C PRO A 335 -23.19 -22.03 28.06
N PRO A 336 -24.06 -21.16 27.51
CA PRO A 336 -23.64 -20.07 26.63
C PRO A 336 -22.88 -18.97 27.41
N PRO A 337 -22.03 -18.16 26.75
CA PRO A 337 -21.31 -17.08 27.40
C PRO A 337 -22.26 -15.98 27.91
N ALA A 338 -22.08 -15.59 29.17
CA ALA A 338 -22.82 -14.51 29.79
C ALA A 338 -22.53 -13.17 29.10
N ALA A 339 -23.59 -12.47 28.71
CA ALA A 339 -23.52 -11.08 28.29
C ALA A 339 -23.12 -10.21 29.48
N VAL A 340 -22.09 -9.38 29.29
CA VAL A 340 -21.68 -8.36 30.26
C VAL A 340 -22.73 -7.25 30.22
N ILE A 341 -23.56 -7.18 31.25
CA ILE A 341 -24.48 -6.06 31.49
C ILE A 341 -23.65 -4.95 32.16
N PRO A 342 -23.55 -3.73 31.60
CA PRO A 342 -22.93 -2.62 32.30
C PRO A 342 -23.76 -2.24 33.53
N ASP A 343 -23.08 -1.97 34.64
CA ASP A 343 -23.66 -1.61 35.93
C ASP A 343 -24.61 -0.40 35.81
N PRO A 344 -25.91 -0.53 36.17
CA PRO A 344 -26.87 0.57 36.09
C PRO A 344 -26.56 1.74 37.04
N ASP A 345 -25.66 1.54 38.02
CA ASP A 345 -25.26 2.56 38.99
C ASP A 345 -23.89 3.19 38.71
N PHE A 346 -23.26 2.91 37.55
CA PHE A 346 -22.02 3.60 37.17
C PHE A 346 -22.31 5.06 36.82
N ARG A 347 -22.01 5.97 37.76
CA ARG A 347 -21.97 7.41 37.50
C ARG A 347 -20.55 7.88 37.24
N LEU A 348 -20.35 8.53 36.10
CA LEU A 348 -19.14 9.29 35.78
C LEU A 348 -18.84 10.31 36.91
N PRO A 349 -17.59 10.44 37.36
CA PRO A 349 -17.23 11.47 38.33
C PRO A 349 -17.47 12.87 37.72
N PRO A 350 -17.84 13.88 38.53
CA PRO A 350 -18.08 15.23 38.03
C PRO A 350 -16.81 15.76 37.37
N GLN A 351 -16.91 16.14 36.10
CA GLN A 351 -15.82 16.84 35.42
C GLN A 351 -15.52 18.14 36.16
N GLY A 352 -14.26 18.32 36.54
CA GLY A 352 -13.76 19.51 37.21
C GLY A 352 -13.94 20.77 36.35
N PRO A 353 -13.83 21.96 36.97
CA PRO A 353 -14.27 23.22 36.38
C PRO A 353 -13.51 23.54 35.10
N GLN A 354 -14.29 23.89 34.08
CA GLN A 354 -13.79 24.51 32.85
C GLN A 354 -13.13 25.83 33.19
N PHE A 355 -11.83 25.95 32.92
CA PHE A 355 -11.14 27.23 32.91
C PHE A 355 -11.58 28.02 31.67
N LEU A 356 -12.61 28.84 31.87
CA LEU A 356 -12.92 30.00 31.05
C LEU A 356 -11.97 31.16 31.42
N GLY A 357 -11.09 31.51 30.48
CA GLY A 357 -10.61 32.88 30.23
C GLY A 357 -9.52 33.49 31.14
N ARG A 358 -8.31 33.65 30.58
CA ARG A 358 -7.74 34.99 30.35
C ARG A 358 -6.63 34.98 29.30
#